data_AF-A0A7R9D227-F1
#
_entry.id   AF-A0A7R9D227-F1
#
_cell.length_a   1.000
_cell.length_b   1.000
_cell.length_c   1.000
_cell.angle_alpha   90.00
_cell.angle_beta   90.00
_cell.angle_gamma   90.00
#
_symmetry.space_group_name_H-M   'P 1'
#
loop_
_entity.id
_entity.type
_entity.pdbx_description
1 polymer ?
#
loop_
_entity_poly.entity_id
_entity_poly.type
_entity_poly.pdbx_seq_one_letter_code
_entity_poly.pdbx_strand_id
1 'polypeptide(L)'
;MVAANIPWTRLNNPILKGFLTKYTNKQIPDESTLRKKYLHPQYLSTIEKIKENIGDSYFWASVDETTDRCGRYIANIVVGKLGSRGPSSPHLIAPRVLEVANSSTIARVIQTFYEEYAVSIREEKVATTSSSVVSDLASVKSYFGNLPGVIVSLEARDLPLIGSVKIMHTIQEDVKQTPGPVASSVATKLEQVLQRNPG
;
A
#
# COMPACT_ATOMS: atom_id res chain seq x y z
N MET A 1 23.41 -11.79 -14.14
CA MET A 1 22.84 -10.48 -14.56
C MET A 1 21.81 -9.97 -13.56
N VAL A 2 20.70 -10.68 -13.33
CA VAL A 2 19.71 -10.31 -12.29
C VAL A 2 20.37 -10.23 -10.92
N ALA A 3 21.10 -11.28 -10.51
CA ALA A 3 21.85 -11.29 -9.25
C ALA A 3 22.94 -10.21 -9.13
N ALA A 4 23.41 -9.66 -10.25
CA ALA A 4 24.42 -8.61 -10.28
C ALA A 4 23.80 -7.19 -10.40
N ASN A 5 22.47 -7.08 -10.33
CA ASN A 5 21.72 -5.84 -10.49
C ASN A 5 22.08 -5.05 -11.76
N ILE A 6 22.33 -5.76 -12.86
CA ILE A 6 22.69 -5.14 -14.15
C ILE A 6 21.42 -4.87 -14.95
N PRO A 7 21.09 -3.61 -15.27
CA PRO A 7 19.95 -3.28 -16.12
C PRO A 7 20.12 -3.89 -17.51
N TRP A 8 19.08 -4.55 -18.02
CA TRP A 8 19.17 -5.23 -19.32
C TRP A 8 19.25 -4.29 -20.51
N THR A 9 18.85 -3.02 -20.34
CA THR A 9 19.12 -1.96 -21.32
C THR A 9 20.60 -1.82 -21.66
N ARG A 10 21.50 -2.14 -20.70
CA ARG A 10 22.96 -2.11 -20.93
C ARG A 10 23.42 -3.16 -21.94
N LEU A 11 22.65 -4.24 -22.15
CA LEU A 11 22.97 -5.27 -23.16
C LEU A 11 22.72 -4.81 -24.60
N ASN A 12 21.98 -3.72 -24.79
CA ASN A 12 21.81 -3.12 -26.10
C ASN A 12 23.08 -2.39 -26.57
N ASN A 13 24.08 -2.22 -25.69
CA ASN A 13 25.38 -1.68 -26.08
C ASN A 13 26.14 -2.72 -26.94
N PRO A 14 26.52 -2.38 -28.18
CA PRO A 14 27.14 -3.32 -29.11
C PRO A 14 28.51 -3.82 -28.66
N ILE A 15 29.29 -2.99 -27.94
CA ILE A 15 30.61 -3.36 -27.41
C ILE A 15 30.44 -4.43 -26.32
N LEU A 16 29.54 -4.19 -25.36
CA LEU A 16 29.26 -5.16 -24.30
C LEU A 16 28.68 -6.45 -24.88
N LYS A 17 27.78 -6.34 -25.85
CA LYS A 17 27.18 -7.49 -26.53
C LYS A 17 28.24 -8.32 -27.24
N GLY A 18 29.13 -7.68 -28.01
CA GLY A 18 30.26 -8.32 -28.68
C GLY A 18 31.23 -9.00 -27.71
N PHE A 19 31.56 -8.34 -26.60
CA PHE A 19 32.36 -8.91 -25.53
C PHE A 19 31.71 -10.18 -24.96
N LEU A 20 30.44 -10.11 -24.56
CA LEU A 20 29.73 -11.25 -23.99
C LEU A 20 29.62 -12.40 -25.00
N THR A 21 29.31 -12.11 -26.27
CA THR A 21 29.25 -13.14 -27.32
C THR A 21 30.60 -13.80 -27.55
N LYS A 22 31.71 -13.04 -27.55
CA LYS A 22 33.07 -13.58 -27.69
C LYS A 22 33.43 -14.59 -26.61
N TYR A 23 33.13 -14.29 -25.35
CA TYR A 23 33.56 -15.14 -24.22
C TYR A 23 32.55 -16.22 -23.83
N THR A 24 31.26 -16.05 -24.14
CA THR A 24 30.22 -17.05 -23.83
C THR A 24 29.89 -17.96 -24.99
N ASN A 25 30.31 -17.59 -26.20
CA ASN A 25 29.94 -18.23 -27.46
C ASN A 25 28.41 -18.35 -27.66
N LYS A 26 27.64 -17.43 -27.06
CA LYS A 26 26.18 -17.39 -27.12
C LYS A 26 25.69 -16.07 -27.72
N GLN A 27 24.62 -16.17 -28.49
CA GLN A 27 23.82 -15.02 -28.92
C GLN A 27 23.15 -14.41 -27.70
N ILE A 28 23.40 -13.12 -27.43
CA ILE A 28 22.76 -12.41 -26.32
C ILE A 28 21.34 -12.01 -26.75
N PRO A 29 20.29 -12.54 -26.08
CA PRO A 29 18.92 -12.19 -26.40
C PRO A 29 18.65 -10.70 -26.16
N ASP A 30 17.66 -10.16 -26.86
CA ASP A 30 17.21 -8.80 -26.60
C ASP A 30 16.48 -8.70 -25.24
N GLU A 31 16.34 -7.47 -24.78
CA GLU A 31 15.75 -7.13 -23.49
C GLU A 31 14.31 -7.68 -23.31
N SER A 32 13.50 -7.68 -24.37
CA SER A 32 12.13 -8.22 -24.34
C SER A 32 12.15 -9.74 -24.16
N THR A 33 13.04 -10.43 -24.88
CA THR A 33 13.23 -11.87 -24.73
C THR A 33 13.69 -12.25 -23.32
N LEU A 34 14.65 -11.50 -22.75
CA LEU A 34 15.10 -11.71 -21.37
C LEU A 34 13.95 -11.56 -20.36
N ARG A 35 13.11 -10.53 -20.49
CA ARG A 35 11.92 -10.34 -19.65
C ARG A 35 10.92 -11.48 -19.76
N LYS A 36 10.51 -11.81 -20.98
CA LYS A 36 9.39 -12.73 -21.19
C LYS A 36 9.78 -14.19 -20.99
N LYS A 37 10.93 -14.62 -21.53
CA LYS A 37 11.32 -16.04 -21.51
C LYS A 37 12.16 -16.43 -20.30
N TYR A 38 12.98 -15.53 -19.77
CA TYR A 38 13.94 -15.88 -18.71
C TYR A 38 13.56 -15.34 -17.34
N LEU A 39 13.10 -14.09 -17.24
CA LEU A 39 12.70 -13.51 -15.95
C LEU A 39 11.43 -14.14 -15.41
N HIS A 40 10.43 -14.28 -16.28
CA HIS A 40 9.09 -14.64 -15.87
C HIS A 40 9.04 -16.03 -15.18
N PRO A 41 9.67 -17.10 -15.72
CA PRO A 41 9.73 -18.38 -15.00
C PRO A 41 10.47 -18.30 -13.66
N GLN A 42 11.53 -17.49 -13.57
CA GLN A 42 12.27 -17.32 -12.33
C GLN A 42 11.42 -16.60 -11.27
N TYR A 43 10.67 -15.58 -11.68
CA TYR A 43 9.70 -14.90 -10.83
C TYR A 43 8.65 -15.88 -10.30
N LEU A 44 8.03 -16.68 -11.18
CA LEU A 44 7.03 -17.68 -10.78
C LEU A 44 7.61 -18.70 -9.79
N SER A 45 8.82 -19.22 -10.04
CA SER A 45 9.50 -20.13 -9.11
C SER A 45 9.80 -19.48 -7.76
N THR A 46 10.16 -18.20 -7.72
CA THR A 46 10.33 -17.48 -6.46
C THR A 46 9.00 -17.31 -5.72
N ILE A 47 7.92 -17.02 -6.44
CA ILE A 47 6.57 -16.97 -5.85
C ILE A 47 6.17 -18.32 -5.25
N GLU A 48 6.42 -19.43 -5.95
CA GLU A 48 6.14 -20.78 -5.44
C GLU A 48 6.91 -21.07 -4.15
N LYS A 49 8.20 -20.71 -4.08
CA LYS A 49 9.00 -20.86 -2.85
C LYS A 49 8.46 -20.04 -1.68
N ILE A 50 7.96 -18.84 -1.95
CA ILE A 50 7.31 -18.00 -0.92
C ILE A 50 6.03 -18.69 -0.44
N LYS A 51 5.21 -19.23 -1.36
CA LYS A 51 3.99 -19.98 -1.04
C LYS A 51 4.30 -21.21 -0.19
N GLU A 52 5.30 -22.00 -0.56
CA GLU A 52 5.77 -23.15 0.22
C GLU A 52 6.29 -22.75 1.61
N ASN A 53 7.00 -21.62 1.71
CA ASN A 53 7.51 -21.13 2.98
C ASN A 53 6.38 -20.74 3.95
N ILE A 54 5.35 -20.06 3.45
CA ILE A 54 4.15 -19.71 4.22
C ILE A 54 3.38 -20.99 4.57
N GLY A 55 3.15 -21.87 3.59
CA GLY A 55 2.40 -23.11 3.76
C GLY A 55 0.99 -22.85 4.28
N ASP A 56 0.53 -23.71 5.21
CA ASP A 56 -0.76 -23.57 5.89
C ASP A 56 -0.68 -22.73 7.19
N SER A 57 0.39 -21.97 7.36
CA SER A 57 0.54 -21.11 8.54
C SER A 57 -0.19 -19.79 8.36
N TYR A 58 -0.56 -19.17 9.49
CA TYR A 58 -0.98 -17.77 9.49
C TYR A 58 0.11 -16.86 8.92
N PHE A 59 -0.32 -15.76 8.32
CA PHE A 59 0.56 -14.73 7.78
C PHE A 59 0.00 -13.35 8.05
N TRP A 60 0.86 -12.35 7.97
CA TRP A 60 0.48 -10.95 7.95
C TRP A 60 0.80 -10.37 6.58
N ALA A 61 -0.02 -9.40 6.15
CA ALA A 61 0.22 -8.61 4.96
C ALA A 61 0.19 -7.13 5.32
N SER A 62 1.15 -6.37 4.82
CA SER A 62 1.18 -4.92 4.87
C SER A 62 1.04 -4.39 3.46
N VAL A 63 0.14 -3.42 3.28
CA VAL A 63 -0.05 -2.73 2.00
C VAL A 63 0.39 -1.29 2.19
N ASP A 64 1.38 -0.90 1.42
CA ASP A 64 1.90 0.46 1.39
C ASP A 64 1.53 1.10 0.04
N GLU A 65 0.76 2.18 0.10
CA GLU A 65 0.40 2.96 -1.07
C GLU A 65 1.40 4.10 -1.25
N THR A 66 2.06 4.15 -2.40
CA THR A 66 2.98 5.24 -2.77
C THR A 66 2.53 5.91 -4.05
N THR A 67 2.61 7.23 -4.09
CA THR A 67 2.44 8.00 -5.32
C THR A 67 3.82 8.31 -5.89
N ASP A 68 4.11 7.81 -7.08
CA ASP A 68 5.39 8.06 -7.71
C ASP A 68 5.49 9.49 -8.29
N ARG A 69 6.70 9.89 -8.71
CA ARG A 69 6.94 11.23 -9.29
C ARG A 69 6.20 11.49 -10.61
N CYS A 70 5.66 10.45 -11.23
CA CYS A 70 4.86 10.54 -12.45
C CYS A 70 3.35 10.60 -12.14
N GLY A 71 2.95 10.69 -10.86
CA GLY A 71 1.55 10.71 -10.44
C GLY A 71 0.87 9.35 -10.51
N ARG A 72 1.64 8.25 -10.63
CA ARG A 72 1.08 6.89 -10.61
C ARG A 72 0.97 6.41 -9.18
N TYR A 73 -0.20 5.91 -8.85
CA TYR A 73 -0.47 5.24 -7.58
C TYR A 73 0.04 3.80 -7.66
N ILE A 74 0.89 3.41 -6.72
CA ILE A 74 1.48 2.08 -6.63
C ILE A 74 1.18 1.49 -5.25
N ALA A 75 0.55 0.32 -5.21
CA ALA A 75 0.41 -0.47 -3.98
C ALA A 75 1.51 -1.52 -3.91
N ASN A 76 2.38 -1.39 -2.91
CA ASN A 76 3.36 -2.40 -2.53
C ASN A 76 2.73 -3.35 -1.51
N ILE A 77 2.87 -4.66 -1.71
CA ILE A 77 2.35 -5.66 -0.78
C ILE A 77 3.52 -6.42 -0.18
N VAL A 78 3.69 -6.35 1.13
CA VAL A 78 4.70 -7.11 1.86
C VAL A 78 4.00 -8.18 2.68
N VAL A 79 4.45 -9.43 2.57
CA VAL A 79 3.90 -10.53 3.36
C VAL A 79 4.95 -11.23 4.20
N GLY A 80 4.56 -11.65 5.39
CA GLY A 80 5.41 -12.43 6.29
C GLY A 80 4.62 -13.52 6.99
N LYS A 81 5.27 -14.65 7.23
CA LYS A 81 4.68 -15.77 7.98
C LYS A 81 4.62 -15.41 9.47
N LEU A 82 3.48 -15.68 10.09
CA LEU A 82 3.28 -15.62 11.53
C LEU A 82 3.56 -17.01 12.11
N GLY A 83 4.79 -17.21 12.60
CA GLY A 83 5.20 -18.43 13.26
C GLY A 83 5.19 -18.31 14.78
N SER A 84 4.97 -19.43 15.48
CA SER A 84 5.09 -19.53 16.93
C SER A 84 6.52 -19.28 17.46
N ARG A 85 7.54 -19.38 16.58
CA ARG A 85 8.95 -19.12 16.88
C ARG A 85 9.41 -17.68 16.54
N GLY A 86 8.48 -16.80 16.13
CA GLY A 86 8.77 -15.43 15.71
C GLY A 86 8.45 -15.16 14.22
N PRO A 87 8.54 -13.90 13.79
CA PRO A 87 8.25 -13.49 12.42
C PRO A 87 9.28 -14.06 11.44
N SER A 88 8.83 -14.57 10.28
CA SER A 88 9.74 -14.94 9.19
C SER A 88 10.31 -13.72 8.48
N SER A 89 11.30 -13.94 7.62
CA SER A 89 11.71 -12.91 6.65
C SER A 89 10.51 -12.50 5.80
N PRO A 90 10.17 -11.20 5.74
CA PRO A 90 9.08 -10.72 4.91
C PRO A 90 9.49 -10.71 3.43
N HIS A 91 8.50 -10.86 2.55
CA HIS A 91 8.67 -10.87 1.11
C HIS A 91 7.83 -9.76 0.49
N LEU A 92 8.46 -8.94 -0.35
CA LEU A 92 7.74 -7.97 -1.19
C LEU A 92 7.12 -8.72 -2.37
N ILE A 93 5.80 -8.78 -2.40
CA ILE A 93 5.02 -9.25 -3.52
C ILE A 93 4.72 -8.03 -4.41
N ALA A 94 4.97 -8.23 -5.70
CA ALA A 94 5.23 -7.17 -6.67
C ALA A 94 4.26 -5.96 -6.57
N PRO A 95 4.76 -4.74 -6.84
CA PRO A 95 3.95 -3.53 -6.86
C PRO A 95 2.79 -3.64 -7.88
N ARG A 96 1.60 -3.19 -7.48
CA ARG A 96 0.44 -3.06 -8.36
C ARG A 96 0.18 -1.61 -8.68
N VAL A 97 0.01 -1.30 -9.97
CA VAL A 97 -0.39 0.03 -10.42
C VAL A 97 -1.89 0.20 -10.17
N LEU A 98 -2.28 1.33 -9.58
CA LEU A 98 -3.66 1.68 -9.30
C LEU A 98 -4.08 2.87 -10.17
N GLU A 99 -5.35 2.88 -10.57
CA GLU A 99 -5.95 4.03 -11.26
C GLU A 99 -6.22 5.18 -10.29
N VAL A 100 -6.65 4.85 -9.06
CA VAL A 100 -6.97 5.81 -8.00
C VAL A 100 -6.54 5.25 -6.64
N ALA A 101 -6.02 6.13 -5.79
CA ALA A 101 -5.74 5.90 -4.39
C ALA A 101 -7.00 6.06 -3.51
N ASN A 102 -7.73 4.98 -3.24
CA ASN A 102 -8.85 5.00 -2.31
C ASN A 102 -9.07 3.64 -1.64
N SER A 103 -9.89 3.65 -0.58
CA SER A 103 -10.14 2.45 0.25
C SER A 103 -10.69 1.27 -0.54
N SER A 104 -11.57 1.48 -1.53
CA SER A 104 -12.11 0.39 -2.34
C SER A 104 -11.06 -0.21 -3.28
N THR A 105 -10.17 0.61 -3.84
CA THR A 105 -9.09 0.14 -4.71
C THR A 105 -8.06 -0.67 -3.93
N ILE A 106 -7.71 -0.22 -2.71
CA ILE A 106 -6.84 -0.97 -1.80
C ILE A 106 -7.50 -2.29 -1.36
N ALA A 107 -8.79 -2.27 -1.00
CA ALA A 107 -9.53 -3.48 -0.66
C ALA A 107 -9.55 -4.50 -1.82
N ARG A 108 -9.70 -4.03 -3.07
CA ARG A 108 -9.63 -4.88 -4.26
C ARG A 108 -8.24 -5.48 -4.45
N VAL A 109 -7.17 -4.69 -4.26
CA VAL A 109 -5.78 -5.17 -4.32
C VAL A 109 -5.56 -6.29 -3.31
N ILE A 110 -6.02 -6.09 -2.08
CA ILE A 110 -5.95 -7.07 -1.00
C ILE A 110 -6.73 -8.34 -1.37
N GLN A 111 -7.96 -8.20 -1.85
CA GLN A 111 -8.80 -9.33 -2.25
C GLN A 111 -8.15 -10.16 -3.37
N THR A 112 -7.68 -9.51 -4.43
CA THR A 112 -7.01 -10.20 -5.54
C THR A 112 -5.69 -10.84 -5.09
N PHE A 113 -4.97 -10.20 -4.16
CA PHE A 113 -3.80 -10.81 -3.54
C PHE A 113 -4.16 -12.11 -2.81
N TYR A 114 -5.22 -12.13 -2.01
CA TYR A 114 -5.66 -13.35 -1.34
C TYR A 114 -6.08 -14.44 -2.34
N GLU A 115 -6.76 -14.09 -3.41
CA GLU A 115 -7.18 -15.05 -4.46
C GLU A 115 -5.97 -15.69 -5.18
N GLU A 116 -4.93 -14.91 -5.49
CA GLU A 116 -3.75 -15.40 -6.22
C GLU A 116 -2.74 -16.16 -5.34
N TYR A 117 -2.63 -15.76 -4.07
CA TYR A 117 -1.52 -16.21 -3.20
C TYR A 117 -1.97 -17.03 -2.00
N ALA A 118 -3.23 -16.93 -1.57
CA ALA A 118 -3.73 -17.57 -0.37
C ALA A 118 -4.69 -18.73 -0.72
N VAL A 119 -4.18 -19.73 -1.43
CA VAL A 119 -4.93 -20.96 -1.78
C VAL A 119 -5.39 -21.73 -0.52
N SER A 120 -4.75 -21.50 0.64
CA SER A 120 -5.13 -22.08 1.93
C SER A 120 -6.20 -21.28 2.69
N ILE A 121 -6.61 -20.09 2.21
CA ILE A 121 -7.77 -19.36 2.76
C ILE A 121 -9.02 -19.81 2.00
N ARG A 122 -9.41 -21.07 2.17
CA ARG A 122 -10.72 -21.54 1.68
C ARG A 122 -11.85 -21.28 2.66
N GLU A 123 -11.57 -20.87 3.90
CA GLU A 123 -12.63 -20.65 4.90
C GLU A 123 -12.56 -19.35 5.70
N GLU A 124 -11.43 -18.63 5.72
CA GLU A 124 -11.37 -17.38 6.49
C GLU A 124 -11.73 -16.16 5.63
N LYS A 125 -13.02 -15.81 5.70
CA LYS A 125 -13.60 -14.58 5.16
C LYS A 125 -12.69 -13.40 5.49
N VAL A 126 -12.08 -12.79 4.48
CA VAL A 126 -11.13 -11.68 4.61
C VAL A 126 -11.72 -10.59 5.51
N ALA A 127 -10.99 -10.17 6.55
CA ALA A 127 -11.41 -9.13 7.47
C ALA A 127 -11.66 -7.76 6.79
N THR A 128 -11.27 -7.58 5.53
CA THR A 128 -11.60 -6.38 4.73
C THR A 128 -12.98 -6.45 4.07
N THR A 129 -13.60 -7.63 4.03
CA THR A 129 -14.94 -7.87 3.47
C THR A 129 -15.98 -8.06 4.58
N SER A 130 -15.57 -8.00 5.85
CA SER A 130 -16.49 -7.97 6.97
C SER A 130 -17.29 -6.67 6.91
N SER A 131 -18.61 -6.80 7.01
CA SER A 131 -19.55 -5.68 6.97
C SER A 131 -19.24 -4.62 8.04
N SER A 132 -18.63 -5.02 9.17
CA SER A 132 -18.18 -4.12 10.22
C SER A 132 -17.06 -3.18 9.75
N VAL A 133 -15.95 -3.71 9.19
CA VAL A 133 -14.80 -2.88 8.76
C VAL A 133 -15.18 -1.93 7.63
N VAL A 134 -16.03 -2.37 6.70
CA VAL A 134 -16.55 -1.51 5.63
C VAL A 134 -17.42 -0.39 6.20
N SER A 135 -18.28 -0.69 7.18
CA SER A 135 -19.12 0.30 7.85
C SER A 135 -18.31 1.29 8.68
N ASP A 136 -17.26 0.82 9.36
CA ASP A 136 -16.36 1.65 10.15
C ASP A 136 -15.57 2.60 9.24
N LEU A 137 -15.01 2.12 8.12
CA LEU A 137 -14.32 2.95 7.13
C LEU A 137 -15.26 3.95 6.45
N ALA A 138 -16.49 3.56 6.14
CA ALA A 138 -17.50 4.45 5.60
C ALA A 138 -17.85 5.57 6.61
N SER A 139 -17.96 5.22 7.88
CA SER A 139 -18.19 6.18 8.97
C SER A 139 -17.02 7.15 9.09
N VAL A 140 -15.77 6.65 9.11
CA VAL A 140 -14.57 7.51 9.16
C VAL A 140 -14.53 8.48 7.97
N LYS A 141 -14.78 7.99 6.75
CA LYS A 141 -14.82 8.84 5.56
C LYS A 141 -15.95 9.88 5.62
N SER A 142 -17.14 9.48 6.05
CA SER A 142 -18.32 10.35 6.12
C SER A 142 -18.11 11.50 7.11
N TYR A 143 -17.52 11.20 8.27
CA TYR A 143 -17.43 12.18 9.36
C TYR A 143 -16.09 12.94 9.41
N PHE A 144 -15.00 12.31 8.93
CA PHE A 144 -13.66 12.91 9.01
C PHE A 144 -13.05 13.22 7.64
N GLY A 145 -13.73 12.91 6.54
CA GLY A 145 -13.23 13.16 5.19
C GLY A 145 -12.97 14.64 4.87
N ASN A 146 -13.63 15.56 5.58
CA ASN A 146 -13.45 17.00 5.42
C ASN A 146 -12.29 17.56 6.25
N LEU A 147 -11.77 16.83 7.26
CA LEU A 147 -10.69 17.32 8.13
C LEU A 147 -9.43 17.74 7.36
N PRO A 148 -8.94 17.00 6.35
CA PRO A 148 -7.78 17.44 5.57
C PRO A 148 -8.00 18.79 4.89
N GLY A 149 -9.18 19.03 4.31
CA GLY A 149 -9.51 20.30 3.67
C GLY A 149 -9.58 21.45 4.67
N VAL A 150 -10.04 21.17 5.89
CA VAL A 150 -10.07 22.17 6.95
C VAL A 150 -8.67 22.48 7.48
N ILE A 151 -7.81 21.47 7.68
CA ILE A 151 -6.41 21.67 8.08
C ILE A 151 -5.70 22.56 7.05
N VAL A 152 -5.84 22.25 5.76
CA VAL A 152 -5.28 23.07 4.67
C VAL A 152 -5.80 24.51 4.72
N SER A 153 -7.09 24.70 5.02
CA SER A 153 -7.67 26.03 5.15
C SER A 153 -7.10 26.81 6.33
N LEU A 154 -6.87 26.16 7.47
CA LEU A 154 -6.27 26.75 8.67
C LEU A 154 -4.77 27.08 8.49
N GLU A 155 -4.07 26.34 7.64
CA GLU A 155 -2.66 26.58 7.31
C GLU A 155 -2.46 27.69 6.25
N ALA A 156 -3.53 28.20 5.64
CA ALA A 156 -3.45 29.27 4.65
C ALA A 156 -2.98 30.60 5.26
N ARG A 157 -2.00 31.24 4.62
CA ARG A 157 -1.29 32.43 5.16
C ARG A 157 -2.13 33.71 5.26
N ASP A 158 -3.23 33.80 4.52
CA ASP A 158 -4.09 34.99 4.45
C ASP A 158 -5.46 34.80 5.13
N LEU A 159 -5.61 33.75 5.95
CA LEU A 159 -6.87 33.50 6.65
C LEU A 159 -7.01 34.47 7.85
N PRO A 160 -8.05 35.33 7.90
CA PRO A 160 -8.28 36.18 9.05
C PRO A 160 -8.54 35.35 10.31
N LEU A 161 -8.10 35.83 11.47
CA LEU A 161 -8.31 35.14 12.76
C LEU A 161 -9.78 34.81 13.03
N ILE A 162 -10.70 35.71 12.67
CA ILE A 162 -12.14 35.45 12.78
C ILE A 162 -12.61 34.30 11.88
N GLY A 163 -11.95 34.10 10.74
CA GLY A 163 -12.18 32.98 9.83
C GLY A 163 -11.69 31.67 10.43
N SER A 164 -10.47 31.64 10.98
CA SER A 164 -9.92 30.43 11.61
C SER A 164 -10.70 30.00 12.85
N VAL A 165 -11.14 30.96 13.69
CA VAL A 165 -12.00 30.68 14.85
C VAL A 165 -13.36 30.11 14.44
N LYS A 166 -13.99 30.66 13.40
CA LYS A 166 -15.25 30.11 12.86
C LYS A 166 -15.06 28.68 12.36
N ILE A 167 -14.01 28.43 11.59
CA ILE A 167 -13.68 27.10 11.08
C ILE A 167 -13.50 26.09 12.23
N MET A 168 -12.78 26.48 13.28
CA MET A 168 -12.59 25.63 14.46
C MET A 168 -13.89 25.34 15.19
N HIS A 169 -14.76 26.33 15.36
CA HIS A 169 -16.08 26.14 15.96
C HIS A 169 -16.96 25.17 15.14
N THR A 170 -16.97 25.31 13.82
CA THR A 170 -17.72 24.39 12.93
C THR A 170 -17.24 22.95 13.09
N ILE A 171 -15.93 22.70 13.12
CA ILE A 171 -15.40 21.34 13.36
C ILE A 171 -15.82 20.82 14.73
N GLN A 172 -15.75 21.66 15.77
CA GLN A 172 -16.15 21.23 17.11
C GLN A 172 -17.61 20.80 17.17
N GLU A 173 -18.50 21.54 16.50
CA GLU A 173 -19.92 21.17 16.42
C GLU A 173 -20.11 19.88 15.62
N ASP A 174 -19.49 19.77 14.45
CA ASP A 174 -19.58 18.59 13.58
C ASP A 174 -19.11 17.31 14.29
N VAL A 175 -17.97 17.39 14.99
CA VAL A 175 -17.39 16.25 15.73
C VAL A 175 -18.25 15.88 16.94
N LYS A 176 -18.89 16.86 17.62
CA LYS A 176 -19.83 16.60 18.73
C LYS A 176 -21.12 15.94 18.27
N GLN A 177 -21.60 16.27 17.07
CA GLN A 177 -22.83 15.70 16.52
C GLN A 177 -22.62 14.32 15.87
N THR A 178 -21.36 13.90 15.68
CA THR A 178 -21.04 12.61 15.07
C THR A 178 -21.29 11.45 16.04
N PRO A 179 -22.16 10.49 15.70
CA PRO A 179 -22.44 9.34 16.56
C PRO A 179 -21.35 8.26 16.47
N GLY A 180 -21.13 7.54 17.56
CA GLY A 180 -20.33 6.31 17.61
C GLY A 180 -19.09 6.38 18.51
N PRO A 181 -18.55 5.21 18.93
CA PRO A 181 -17.48 5.14 19.94
C PRO A 181 -16.16 5.78 19.46
N VAL A 182 -15.84 5.66 18.17
CA VAL A 182 -14.67 6.30 17.57
C VAL A 182 -14.84 7.82 17.55
N ALA A 183 -16.03 8.31 17.18
CA ALA A 183 -16.33 9.74 17.18
C ALA A 183 -16.25 10.35 18.58
N SER A 184 -16.78 9.66 19.59
CA SER A 184 -16.63 10.06 21.00
C SER A 184 -15.16 10.17 21.42
N SER A 185 -14.31 9.25 20.95
CA SER A 185 -12.87 9.28 21.24
C SER A 185 -12.18 10.48 20.57
N VAL A 186 -12.52 10.78 19.31
CA VAL A 186 -12.01 11.96 18.59
C VAL A 186 -12.50 13.26 19.22
N ALA A 187 -13.78 13.35 19.59
CA ALA A 187 -14.35 14.51 20.28
C ALA A 187 -13.64 14.81 21.59
N THR A 188 -13.44 13.76 22.42
CA THR A 188 -12.70 13.84 23.67
C THR A 188 -11.27 14.34 23.43
N LYS A 189 -10.59 13.82 22.40
CA LYS A 189 -9.23 14.24 22.08
C LYS A 189 -9.16 15.70 21.62
N LEU A 190 -10.09 16.14 20.78
CA LEU A 190 -10.18 17.52 20.31
C LEU A 190 -10.38 18.48 21.48
N GLU A 191 -11.29 18.15 22.39
CA GLU A 191 -11.56 18.98 23.57
C GLU A 191 -10.35 19.06 24.51
N GLN A 192 -9.66 17.96 24.74
CA GLN A 192 -8.40 17.94 25.49
C GLN A 192 -7.30 18.80 24.86
N VAL A 193 -7.19 18.78 23.52
CA VAL A 193 -6.21 19.58 22.80
C VAL A 193 -6.53 21.07 22.93
N LEU A 194 -7.78 21.46 22.81
CA LEU A 194 -8.20 22.86 22.95
C LEU A 194 -8.05 23.38 24.38
N GLN A 195 -8.39 22.57 25.39
CA GLN A 195 -8.15 22.94 26.79
C GLN A 195 -6.66 23.13 27.11
N ARG A 196 -5.78 22.37 26.47
CA ARG A 196 -4.32 22.51 26.63
C ARG A 196 -3.74 23.70 25.87
N ASN A 197 -4.47 24.24 24.90
CA ASN A 197 -4.06 25.35 24.06
C ASN A 197 -5.14 26.44 24.08
N PRO A 198 -5.34 27.13 25.21
CA PRO A 198 -6.44 28.09 25.39
C PRO A 198 -6.38 29.30 24.46
N GLY A 199 -5.24 29.52 23.78
CA GLY A 199 -4.98 30.75 23.01
C GLY A 199 -4.46 31.85 23.91
#